data_AF-A0A7X8J5Z7-F1
#
_entry.id   AF-A0A7X8J5Z7-F1
#
_cell.length_a   1.000
_cell.length_b   1.000
_cell.length_c   1.000
_cell.angle_alpha   90.00
_cell.angle_beta   90.00
_cell.angle_gamma   90.00
#
_symmetry.space_group_name_H-M   'P 1'
#
loop_
_entity.id
_entity.type
_entity.pdbx_description
1 polymer ?
#
loop_
_entity_poly.entity_id
_entity_poly.type
_entity_poly.pdbx_seq_one_letter_code
_entity_poly.pdbx_strand_id
1 'polypeptide(L)'
;MEIKGTIKNIKYKILFSNVLKDIDIKEFDINTVPSSCIIKSNQSSIALSKWVSPKRTRSYPFERVYNTLNTFKKVTVIPIIKDEGEKGDRDFLQWDTVSLMSLLDVFVIFAYYEKADKSNQKIKNQLFNNKYVLSKIKEIEEYHSSALHWNLNELNRNFHKIIDKVKNSYSKIEKTTGVKLHNPKGIDTFKEKIGK
;
A
#
# COMPACT_ATOMS: atom_id res chain seq x y z
N MET A 1 -19.99 9.63 -29.23
CA MET A 1 -19.40 10.97 -29.08
C MET A 1 -17.97 10.79 -28.62
N GLU A 2 -16.98 11.24 -29.40
CA GLU A 2 -15.56 11.06 -29.11
C GLU A 2 -15.01 12.40 -28.56
N ILE A 3 -14.74 12.46 -27.26
CA ILE A 3 -14.15 13.65 -26.62
C ILE A 3 -12.63 13.44 -26.57
N LYS A 4 -11.87 14.31 -27.24
CA LYS A 4 -10.40 14.32 -27.20
C LYS A 4 -9.92 15.60 -26.51
N GLY A 5 -9.09 15.45 -25.48
CA GLY A 5 -8.40 16.56 -24.81
C GLY A 5 -6.90 16.30 -24.80
N THR A 6 -6.10 17.33 -25.11
CA THR A 6 -4.64 17.24 -25.09
C THR A 6 -4.09 18.16 -24.02
N ILE A 7 -3.51 17.59 -22.97
CA ILE A 7 -2.81 18.36 -21.94
C ILE A 7 -1.38 18.63 -22.44
N LYS A 8 -0.97 19.89 -22.53
CA LYS A 8 0.38 20.30 -22.94
C LYS A 8 0.98 21.23 -21.89
N ASN A 9 2.29 21.13 -21.66
CA ASN A 9 3.09 22.06 -20.84
C ASN A 9 2.59 22.26 -19.39
N ILE A 10 2.29 21.17 -18.66
CA ILE A 10 1.92 21.25 -17.24
C ILE A 10 3.10 21.85 -16.45
N LYS A 11 2.87 22.99 -15.82
CA LYS A 11 3.81 23.65 -14.89
C LYS A 11 3.06 23.99 -13.61
N TYR A 12 3.57 23.55 -12.47
CA TYR A 12 2.99 23.85 -11.17
C TYR A 12 4.08 23.94 -10.11
N LYS A 13 3.79 24.67 -9.04
CA LYS A 13 4.60 24.71 -7.83
C LYS A 13 3.89 23.90 -6.76
N ILE A 14 4.60 22.95 -6.17
CA ILE A 14 4.08 22.19 -5.02
C ILE A 14 4.09 23.11 -3.80
N LEU A 15 2.96 23.15 -3.10
CA LEU A 15 2.78 23.95 -1.88
C LEU A 15 2.42 23.00 -0.74
N PHE A 16 2.78 23.35 0.49
CA PHE A 16 2.44 22.55 1.68
C PHE A 16 2.95 21.10 1.67
N SER A 17 3.99 20.79 0.89
CA SER A 17 4.67 19.49 0.99
C SER A 17 5.63 19.47 2.17
N ASN A 18 5.61 18.39 2.94
CA ASN A 18 6.57 18.17 4.01
C ASN A 18 7.98 17.88 3.48
N VAL A 19 8.99 18.23 4.28
CA VAL A 19 10.37 17.78 4.05
C VAL A 19 10.44 16.31 4.42
N LEU A 20 10.80 15.46 3.46
CA LEU A 20 10.88 14.02 3.67
C LEU A 20 12.22 13.62 4.28
N LYS A 21 12.19 12.72 5.26
CA LYS A 21 13.40 12.13 5.84
C LYS A 21 14.02 11.13 4.87
N ASP A 22 15.33 11.21 4.69
CA ASP A 22 16.13 10.22 3.96
C ASP A 22 16.41 9.00 4.84
N ILE A 23 16.23 7.80 4.26
CA ILE A 23 16.46 6.51 4.91
C ILE A 23 17.32 5.66 3.97
N ASP A 24 18.43 5.11 4.45
CA ASP A 24 19.22 4.13 3.69
C ASP A 24 18.42 2.83 3.55
N ILE A 25 18.38 2.28 2.33
CA ILE A 25 17.70 1.00 2.05
C ILE A 25 18.19 -0.17 2.93
N LYS A 26 19.44 -0.12 3.43
CA LYS A 26 20.00 -1.12 4.34
C LYS A 26 19.40 -1.06 5.75
N GLU A 27 18.95 0.11 6.17
CA GLU A 27 18.32 0.35 7.47
C GLU A 27 16.79 0.37 7.39
N PHE A 28 16.24 0.09 6.21
CA PHE A 28 14.81 0.21 5.95
C PHE A 28 13.98 -0.84 6.70
N ASP A 29 13.04 -0.34 7.52
CA ASP A 29 11.90 -1.13 8.00
C ASP A 29 10.60 -0.35 7.82
N ILE A 30 9.70 -0.87 6.98
CA ILE A 30 8.38 -0.29 6.71
C ILE A 30 7.59 0.01 8.00
N ASN A 31 7.83 -0.72 9.08
CA ASN A 31 7.10 -0.57 10.33
C ASN A 31 7.61 0.58 11.20
N THR A 32 8.89 0.96 11.08
CA THR A 32 9.52 2.00 11.92
C THR A 32 9.72 3.32 11.17
N VAL A 33 9.81 3.30 9.84
CA VAL A 33 9.97 4.52 9.05
C VAL A 33 8.74 5.44 9.12
N PRO A 34 8.93 6.75 8.89
CA PRO A 34 7.82 7.70 8.80
C PRO A 34 6.78 7.30 7.74
N SER A 35 5.59 7.88 7.83
CA SER A 35 4.52 7.59 6.87
C SER A 35 4.80 8.07 5.46
N SER A 36 5.72 9.04 5.30
CA SER A 36 6.31 9.43 4.03
C SER A 36 7.81 9.66 4.21
N CYS A 37 8.66 9.10 3.35
CA CYS A 37 10.11 9.24 3.41
C CYS A 37 10.76 9.06 2.04
N ILE A 38 12.04 9.36 1.92
CA ILE A 38 12.86 9.04 0.73
C ILE A 38 13.75 7.86 1.09
N ILE A 39 13.64 6.78 0.35
CA ILE A 39 14.54 5.63 0.42
C ILE A 39 15.70 5.89 -0.54
N LYS A 40 16.92 5.86 -0.03
CA LYS A 40 18.14 5.96 -0.84
C LYS A 40 18.77 4.59 -0.99
N SER A 41 19.00 4.18 -2.23
CA SER A 41 19.90 3.10 -2.59
C SER A 41 21.11 3.67 -3.32
N ASN A 42 22.14 2.84 -3.53
CA ASN A 42 23.33 3.26 -4.28
C ASN A 42 23.01 3.66 -5.73
N GLN A 43 21.88 3.23 -6.27
CA GLN A 43 21.51 3.38 -7.68
C GLN A 43 20.42 4.42 -7.89
N SER A 44 19.53 4.63 -6.92
CA SER A 44 18.39 5.53 -7.09
C SER A 44 17.81 6.02 -5.76
N SER A 45 16.90 7.00 -5.85
CA SER A 45 16.08 7.44 -4.72
C SER A 45 14.61 7.21 -5.04
N ILE A 46 13.88 6.59 -4.11
CA ILE A 46 12.43 6.37 -4.22
C ILE A 46 11.73 7.14 -3.10
N ALA A 47 10.72 7.93 -3.44
CA ALA A 47 9.82 8.47 -2.43
C ALA A 47 8.75 7.44 -2.08
N LEU A 48 8.62 7.14 -0.79
CA LEU A 48 7.71 6.14 -0.25
C LEU A 48 6.60 6.83 0.55
N SER A 49 5.34 6.43 0.33
CA SER A 49 4.21 6.69 1.22
C SER A 49 3.62 5.39 1.77
N LYS A 50 3.26 5.36 3.06
CA LYS A 50 2.73 4.18 3.76
C LYS A 50 1.30 4.41 4.23
N TRP A 51 0.40 3.51 3.86
CA TRP A 51 -1.00 3.54 4.30
C TRP A 51 -1.22 2.64 5.51
N VAL A 52 -2.09 3.07 6.42
CA VAL A 52 -2.47 2.28 7.61
C VAL A 52 -3.73 1.43 7.34
N SER A 53 -4.63 1.89 6.49
CA SER A 53 -5.84 1.16 6.07
C SER A 53 -6.00 1.34 4.56
N PRO A 54 -6.59 0.38 3.83
CA PRO A 54 -6.96 0.60 2.43
C PRO A 54 -8.03 1.69 2.25
N LYS A 55 -8.76 2.06 3.31
CA LYS A 55 -9.87 3.02 3.22
C LYS A 55 -9.37 4.46 3.17
N ARG A 56 -9.66 5.14 2.06
CA ARG A 56 -9.25 6.53 1.77
C ARG A 56 -9.68 7.58 2.79
N THR A 57 -10.74 7.32 3.55
CA THR A 57 -11.27 8.26 4.55
C THR A 57 -10.69 8.07 5.95
N ARG A 58 -9.84 7.05 6.16
CA ARG A 58 -9.16 6.82 7.46
C ARG A 58 -7.71 7.26 7.38
N SER A 59 -7.22 7.99 8.37
CA SER A 59 -5.80 8.38 8.50
C SER A 59 -5.24 9.27 7.36
N TYR A 60 -6.09 9.90 6.55
CA TYR A 60 -5.72 10.84 5.47
C TYR A 60 -4.57 10.36 4.56
N PRO A 61 -4.71 9.20 3.90
CA PRO A 61 -3.61 8.58 3.17
C PRO A 61 -3.13 9.38 1.95
N PHE A 62 -3.99 10.22 1.37
CA PHE A 62 -3.63 11.05 0.23
C PHE A 62 -2.69 12.20 0.58
N GLU A 63 -2.67 12.67 1.83
CA GLU A 63 -1.66 13.64 2.28
C GLU A 63 -0.25 13.02 2.19
N ARG A 64 -0.12 11.74 2.58
CA ARG A 64 1.15 11.01 2.50
C ARG A 64 1.64 10.82 1.08
N VAL A 65 0.72 10.52 0.15
CA VAL A 65 1.01 10.42 -1.29
C VAL A 65 1.35 11.80 -1.85
N TYR A 66 0.62 12.83 -1.47
CA TYR A 66 0.88 14.20 -1.91
C TYR A 66 2.31 14.65 -1.57
N ASN A 67 2.76 14.37 -0.34
CA ASN A 67 4.12 14.69 0.10
C ASN A 67 5.21 14.02 -0.74
N THR A 68 4.93 12.91 -1.42
CA THR A 68 5.91 12.19 -2.25
C THR A 68 5.84 12.57 -3.73
N LEU A 69 4.85 13.36 -4.17
CA LEU A 69 4.63 13.67 -5.59
C LEU A 69 5.78 14.43 -6.27
N ASN A 70 6.59 15.16 -5.49
CA ASN A 70 7.72 15.95 -5.98
C ASN A 70 8.91 15.10 -6.47
N THR A 71 8.93 13.81 -6.16
CA THR A 71 10.04 12.92 -6.56
C THR A 71 9.71 12.19 -7.86
N PHE A 72 10.72 11.81 -8.65
CA PHE A 72 10.50 11.07 -9.91
C PHE A 72 9.87 9.69 -9.67
N LYS A 73 10.54 8.81 -8.93
CA LYS A 73 10.05 7.44 -8.64
C LYS A 73 9.32 7.42 -7.31
N LYS A 74 8.03 7.07 -7.36
CA LYS A 74 7.08 7.22 -6.25
C LYS A 74 6.38 5.91 -5.97
N VAL A 75 6.45 5.44 -4.73
CA VAL A 75 5.89 4.17 -4.30
C VAL A 75 4.92 4.40 -3.15
N THR A 76 3.78 3.73 -3.19
CA THR A 76 2.86 3.67 -2.06
C THR A 76 2.65 2.22 -1.60
N VAL A 77 2.76 2.00 -0.30
CA VAL A 77 2.49 0.70 0.33
C VAL A 77 1.09 0.72 0.91
N ILE A 78 0.21 -0.14 0.40
CA ILE A 78 -1.20 -0.17 0.80
C ILE A 78 -1.58 -1.57 1.29
N PRO A 79 -2.09 -1.72 2.53
CA PRO A 79 -2.67 -2.99 2.96
C PRO A 79 -3.90 -3.29 2.12
N ILE A 80 -3.99 -4.46 1.49
CA ILE A 80 -5.18 -4.78 0.69
C ILE A 80 -6.44 -4.98 1.55
N ILE A 81 -6.25 -5.41 2.80
CA ILE A 81 -7.30 -5.62 3.80
C ILE A 81 -6.75 -5.23 5.17
N LYS A 82 -7.53 -4.46 5.93
CA LYS A 82 -7.29 -4.20 7.35
C LYS A 82 -8.45 -4.75 8.16
N ASP A 83 -8.20 -5.76 8.98
CA ASP A 83 -9.20 -6.35 9.88
C ASP A 83 -8.81 -6.01 11.33
N GLU A 84 -9.73 -5.43 12.11
CA GLU A 84 -9.49 -5.08 13.51
C GLU A 84 -10.10 -6.07 14.50
N GLY A 85 -10.66 -7.18 14.02
CA GLY A 85 -11.41 -8.15 14.84
C GLY A 85 -12.92 -8.04 14.65
N GLU A 86 -13.67 -9.08 15.01
CA GLU A 86 -15.14 -9.17 14.83
C GLU A 86 -15.91 -7.98 15.46
N LYS A 87 -15.33 -7.35 16.48
CA LYS A 87 -15.88 -6.16 17.16
C LYS A 87 -15.34 -4.83 16.61
N GLY A 88 -14.44 -4.88 15.63
CA GLY A 88 -13.80 -3.73 14.99
C GLY A 88 -14.18 -3.56 13.54
N ASP A 89 -13.47 -2.67 12.85
CA ASP A 89 -13.69 -2.42 11.43
C ASP A 89 -13.00 -3.46 10.56
N ARG A 90 -13.56 -3.68 9.37
CA ARG A 90 -12.92 -4.43 8.29
C ARG A 90 -12.93 -3.61 7.01
N ASP A 91 -11.77 -3.13 6.61
CA ASP A 91 -11.58 -2.30 5.43
C ASP A 91 -10.98 -3.13 4.28
N PHE A 92 -11.45 -2.90 3.06
CA PHE A 92 -10.96 -3.52 1.83
C PHE A 92 -10.47 -2.46 0.85
N LEU A 93 -9.44 -2.79 0.07
CA LEU A 93 -8.97 -1.97 -1.03
C LEU A 93 -10.05 -1.83 -2.11
N GLN A 94 -10.19 -0.64 -2.69
CA GLN A 94 -11.08 -0.38 -3.81
C GLN A 94 -10.27 -0.17 -5.10
N TRP A 95 -10.78 -0.64 -6.24
CA TRP A 95 -10.11 -0.55 -7.55
C TRP A 95 -9.80 0.89 -7.98
N ASP A 96 -10.69 1.82 -7.66
CA ASP A 96 -10.53 3.24 -7.98
C ASP A 96 -9.32 3.86 -7.29
N THR A 97 -8.89 3.31 -6.13
CA THR A 97 -7.65 3.72 -5.46
C THR A 97 -6.44 3.37 -6.32
N VAL A 98 -6.40 2.17 -6.90
CA VAL A 98 -5.29 1.75 -7.77
C VAL A 98 -5.28 2.57 -9.07
N SER A 99 -6.46 2.81 -9.64
CA SER A 99 -6.61 3.64 -10.83
C SER A 99 -6.10 5.07 -10.59
N LEU A 100 -6.41 5.67 -9.44
CA LEU A 100 -5.90 6.98 -9.06
C LEU A 100 -4.37 6.98 -8.88
N MET A 101 -3.81 5.95 -8.23
CA MET A 101 -2.34 5.86 -8.07
C MET A 101 -1.65 5.75 -9.43
N SER A 102 -2.19 4.96 -10.36
CA SER A 102 -1.69 4.90 -11.74
C SER A 102 -1.75 6.25 -12.45
N LEU A 103 -2.85 7.02 -12.28
CA LEU A 103 -2.99 8.36 -12.86
C LEU A 103 -1.95 9.34 -12.33
N LEU A 104 -1.58 9.23 -11.04
CA LEU A 104 -0.56 10.05 -10.40
C LEU A 104 0.87 9.56 -10.62
N ASP A 105 1.06 8.53 -11.44
CA ASP A 105 2.33 7.83 -11.67
C ASP A 105 3.00 7.34 -10.36
N VAL A 106 2.17 6.73 -9.49
CA VAL A 106 2.58 6.14 -8.23
C VAL A 106 2.47 4.61 -8.31
N PHE A 107 3.59 3.94 -8.07
CA PHE A 107 3.69 2.48 -8.03
C PHE A 107 3.05 1.96 -6.73
N VAL A 108 2.13 1.01 -6.84
CA VAL A 108 1.44 0.42 -5.70
C VAL A 108 2.11 -0.89 -5.30
N ILE A 109 2.49 -0.98 -4.03
CA ILE A 109 2.83 -2.25 -3.38
C ILE A 109 1.61 -2.69 -2.58
N PHE A 110 0.97 -3.75 -3.04
CA PHE A 110 -0.08 -4.44 -2.29
C PHE A 110 0.53 -5.20 -1.12
N ALA A 111 0.29 -4.71 0.09
CA ALA A 111 0.86 -5.29 1.29
C ALA A 111 -0.19 -6.02 2.13
N TYR A 112 0.29 -6.76 3.12
CA TYR A 112 -0.52 -7.45 4.12
C TYR A 112 0.14 -7.33 5.49
N TYR A 113 -0.70 -7.28 6.52
CA TYR A 113 -0.24 -7.33 7.90
C TYR A 113 0.14 -8.75 8.28
N GLU A 114 1.32 -8.93 8.89
CA GLU A 114 1.87 -10.20 9.35
C GLU A 114 1.70 -10.41 10.86
N LYS A 115 1.74 -9.32 11.63
CA LYS A 115 1.64 -9.34 13.10
C LYS A 115 0.69 -8.26 13.56
N ALA A 116 0.12 -8.44 14.74
CA ALA A 116 -0.70 -7.44 15.41
C ALA A 116 -0.72 -7.72 16.92
N ASP A 117 -1.02 -6.69 17.70
CA ASP A 117 -1.17 -6.79 19.13
C ASP A 117 -2.65 -6.87 19.52
N LYS A 118 -2.93 -7.62 20.60
CA LYS A 118 -4.25 -7.62 21.23
C LYS A 118 -4.51 -6.28 21.91
N SER A 119 -5.69 -5.73 21.67
CA SER A 119 -6.24 -4.57 22.39
C SER A 119 -7.70 -4.84 22.73
N ASN A 120 -7.96 -5.35 23.94
CA ASN A 120 -9.28 -5.79 24.40
C ASN A 120 -9.88 -6.86 23.47
N GLN A 121 -11.00 -6.55 22.81
CA GLN A 121 -11.71 -7.41 21.86
C GLN A 121 -11.34 -7.12 20.39
N LYS A 122 -10.25 -6.36 20.16
CA LYS A 122 -9.76 -5.95 18.84
C LYS A 122 -8.26 -6.21 18.70
N ILE A 123 -7.75 -6.12 17.48
CA ILE A 123 -6.31 -6.07 17.20
C ILE A 123 -5.87 -4.66 16.77
N LYS A 124 -4.69 -4.24 17.22
CA LYS A 124 -4.05 -2.95 16.91
C LYS A 124 -2.58 -3.17 16.55
N ASN A 125 -1.85 -2.06 16.28
CA ASN A 125 -0.42 -2.07 15.96
C ASN A 125 -0.05 -3.12 14.91
N GLN A 126 -0.85 -3.19 13.85
CA GLN A 126 -0.65 -4.19 12.81
C GLN A 126 0.63 -3.86 12.05
N LEU A 127 1.52 -4.84 11.89
CA LEU A 127 2.84 -4.69 11.27
C LEU A 127 2.89 -5.42 9.94
N PHE A 128 3.40 -4.76 8.91
CA PHE A 128 3.62 -5.34 7.60
C PHE A 128 4.77 -6.35 7.61
N ASN A 129 4.73 -7.30 6.68
CA ASN A 129 5.92 -8.10 6.37
C ASN A 129 6.98 -7.22 5.68
N ASN A 130 7.98 -6.75 6.44
CA ASN A 130 9.02 -5.86 5.94
C ASN A 130 9.83 -6.48 4.80
N LYS A 131 10.18 -7.78 4.90
CA LYS A 131 10.96 -8.47 3.86
C LYS A 131 10.25 -8.47 2.51
N TYR A 132 8.94 -8.70 2.52
CA TYR A 132 8.12 -8.64 1.32
C TYR A 132 8.05 -7.23 0.73
N VAL A 133 7.79 -6.21 1.55
CA VAL A 133 7.75 -4.81 1.09
C VAL A 133 9.10 -4.40 0.50
N LEU A 134 10.21 -4.70 1.18
CA LEU A 134 11.55 -4.42 0.69
C LEU A 134 11.87 -5.13 -0.62
N SER A 135 11.45 -6.39 -0.79
CA SER A 135 11.61 -7.10 -2.08
C SER A 135 10.87 -6.41 -3.22
N LYS A 136 9.67 -5.87 -2.94
CA LYS A 136 8.86 -5.15 -3.93
C LYS A 136 9.44 -3.78 -4.27
N ILE A 137 10.03 -3.09 -3.30
CA ILE A 137 10.77 -1.84 -3.54
C ILE A 137 11.93 -2.10 -4.52
N LYS A 138 12.73 -3.16 -4.29
CA LYS A 138 13.84 -3.52 -5.19
C LYS A 138 13.36 -3.91 -6.59
N GLU A 139 12.28 -4.67 -6.69
CA GLU A 139 11.68 -5.00 -7.99
C GLU A 139 11.22 -3.74 -8.73
N ILE A 140 10.67 -2.75 -8.02
CA ILE A 140 10.29 -1.46 -8.61
C ILE A 140 11.52 -0.64 -9.00
N GLU A 141 12.62 -0.66 -8.23
CA GLU A 141 13.88 0.02 -8.61
C GLU A 141 14.32 -0.39 -10.02
N GLU A 142 14.30 -1.69 -10.30
CA GLU A 142 14.67 -2.31 -11.59
C GLU A 142 13.56 -2.22 -12.66
N TYR A 143 12.36 -1.78 -12.29
CA TYR A 143 11.23 -1.65 -13.22
C TYR A 143 11.33 -0.36 -14.04
N HIS A 144 11.38 -0.49 -15.36
CA HIS A 144 11.55 0.63 -16.29
C HIS A 144 10.25 1.14 -16.94
N SER A 145 9.16 0.36 -16.91
CA SER A 145 7.87 0.82 -17.42
C SER A 145 7.13 1.71 -16.40
N SER A 146 6.02 2.33 -16.82
CA SER A 146 5.28 3.28 -15.96
C SER A 146 4.55 2.60 -14.80
N ALA A 147 4.15 3.40 -13.80
CA ALA A 147 3.37 2.91 -12.66
C ALA A 147 2.07 2.22 -13.08
N LEU A 148 1.41 2.69 -14.15
CA LEU A 148 0.22 2.05 -14.72
C LEU A 148 0.48 0.59 -15.09
N HIS A 149 1.57 0.32 -15.81
CA HIS A 149 1.91 -1.04 -16.25
C HIS A 149 2.25 -1.94 -15.05
N TRP A 150 3.02 -1.41 -14.10
CA TRP A 150 3.31 -2.10 -12.85
C TRP A 150 2.03 -2.47 -12.08
N ASN A 151 1.15 -1.49 -11.85
CA ASN A 151 -0.06 -1.65 -11.06
C ASN A 151 -1.01 -2.68 -11.69
N LEU A 152 -1.20 -2.63 -13.02
CA LEU A 152 -1.99 -3.63 -13.74
C LEU A 152 -1.36 -5.02 -13.69
N ASN A 153 -0.03 -5.11 -13.83
CA ASN A 153 0.67 -6.39 -13.71
C ASN A 153 0.55 -6.99 -12.30
N GLU A 154 0.69 -6.19 -11.24
CA GLU A 154 0.50 -6.65 -9.86
C GLU A 154 -0.93 -7.10 -9.60
N LEU A 155 -1.93 -6.38 -10.13
CA LEU A 155 -3.34 -6.77 -10.06
C LEU A 155 -3.58 -8.13 -10.71
N ASN A 156 -3.07 -8.33 -11.93
CA ASN A 156 -3.32 -9.53 -12.70
C ASN A 156 -2.54 -10.75 -12.18
N ARG A 157 -1.28 -10.57 -11.75
CA ARG A 157 -0.37 -11.70 -11.45
C ARG A 157 -0.18 -11.97 -9.96
N ASN A 158 -0.27 -10.95 -9.11
CA ASN A 158 0.12 -11.07 -7.71
C ASN A 158 -1.06 -10.91 -6.73
N PHE A 159 -2.10 -10.17 -7.10
CA PHE A 159 -3.19 -9.80 -6.20
C PHE A 159 -3.86 -11.00 -5.52
N HIS A 160 -4.21 -12.03 -6.30
CA HIS A 160 -4.80 -13.27 -5.77
C HIS A 160 -3.87 -13.97 -4.77
N LYS A 161 -2.56 -14.02 -5.05
CA LYS A 161 -1.56 -14.62 -4.16
C LYS A 161 -1.41 -13.84 -2.86
N ILE A 162 -1.51 -12.51 -2.92
CA ILE A 162 -1.44 -11.66 -1.73
C ILE A 162 -2.71 -11.82 -0.88
N ILE A 163 -3.88 -11.96 -1.49
CA ILE A 163 -5.12 -12.28 -0.76
C ILE A 163 -4.99 -13.60 0.01
N ASP A 164 -4.39 -14.63 -0.59
CA ASP A 164 -4.14 -15.89 0.10
C ASP A 164 -3.17 -15.70 1.28
N LYS A 165 -2.13 -14.87 1.12
CA LYS A 165 -1.24 -14.47 2.23
C LYS A 165 -1.98 -13.72 3.32
N VAL A 166 -2.91 -12.83 2.99
CA VAL A 166 -3.76 -12.11 3.95
C VAL A 166 -4.59 -13.08 4.77
N LYS A 167 -5.27 -14.02 4.11
CA LYS A 167 -6.12 -15.02 4.80
C LYS A 167 -5.30 -15.85 5.78
N ASN A 168 -4.15 -16.34 5.34
CA ASN A 168 -3.23 -17.09 6.18
C ASN A 168 -2.67 -16.26 7.34
N SER A 169 -2.35 -14.99 7.08
CA SER A 169 -1.79 -14.10 8.08
C SER A 169 -2.80 -13.76 9.18
N TYR A 170 -4.02 -13.36 8.82
CA TYR A 170 -5.06 -13.08 9.81
C TYR A 170 -5.45 -14.33 10.60
N SER A 171 -5.46 -15.52 10.00
CA SER A 171 -5.65 -16.76 10.76
C SER A 171 -4.55 -16.98 11.80
N LYS A 172 -3.29 -16.65 11.49
CA LYS A 172 -2.18 -16.69 12.47
C LYS A 172 -2.33 -15.61 13.54
N ILE A 173 -2.73 -14.40 13.17
CA ILE A 173 -2.96 -13.29 14.11
C ILE A 173 -4.09 -13.64 15.09
N GLU A 174 -5.20 -14.21 14.61
CA GLU A 174 -6.31 -14.68 15.44
C GLU A 174 -5.82 -15.71 16.48
N LYS A 175 -5.05 -16.72 16.03
CA LYS A 175 -4.49 -17.75 16.92
C LYS A 175 -3.52 -17.19 17.96
N THR A 176 -2.66 -16.24 17.57
CA THR A 176 -1.63 -15.68 18.45
C THR A 176 -2.18 -14.65 19.44
N THR A 177 -3.15 -13.85 19.03
CA THR A 177 -3.77 -12.82 19.87
C THR A 177 -4.98 -13.33 20.67
N GLY A 178 -5.59 -14.43 20.24
CA GLY A 178 -6.85 -14.94 20.78
C GLY A 178 -8.04 -14.00 20.52
N VAL A 179 -7.90 -13.01 19.64
CA VAL A 179 -8.99 -12.11 19.24
C VAL A 179 -9.68 -12.69 18.02
N LYS A 180 -10.97 -12.99 18.15
CA LYS A 180 -11.79 -13.47 17.05
C LYS A 180 -11.89 -12.42 15.94
N LEU A 181 -11.57 -12.81 14.71
CA LEU A 181 -11.61 -11.96 13.53
C LEU A 181 -12.92 -12.16 12.75
N HIS A 182 -13.15 -11.31 11.75
CA HIS A 182 -14.31 -11.46 10.88
C HIS A 182 -14.24 -12.76 10.06
N ASN A 183 -15.41 -13.23 9.64
CA ASN A 183 -15.52 -14.45 8.84
C ASN A 183 -14.59 -14.40 7.60
N PRO A 184 -13.71 -15.41 7.40
CA PRO A 184 -12.81 -15.48 6.25
C PRO A 184 -13.53 -15.48 4.89
N LYS A 185 -14.80 -15.91 4.81
CA LYS A 185 -15.58 -15.87 3.56
C LYS A 185 -15.63 -14.47 2.93
N GLY A 186 -15.59 -13.40 3.72
CA GLY A 186 -15.54 -12.04 3.20
C GLY A 186 -14.27 -11.71 2.43
N ILE A 187 -13.14 -12.34 2.76
CA ILE A 187 -11.89 -12.25 1.97
C ILE A 187 -12.05 -12.99 0.64
N ASP A 188 -12.71 -14.15 0.64
CA ASP A 188 -12.93 -14.94 -0.57
C ASP A 188 -13.83 -14.19 -1.55
N THR A 189 -14.94 -13.61 -1.07
CA THR A 189 -15.81 -12.74 -1.89
C THR A 189 -15.07 -11.51 -2.43
N PHE A 190 -14.14 -10.95 -1.65
CA PHE A 190 -13.31 -9.84 -2.11
C PHE A 190 -12.36 -10.27 -3.25
N LYS A 191 -11.76 -11.45 -3.16
CA LYS A 191 -10.90 -12.06 -4.18
C LYS A 191 -11.60 -12.13 -5.53
N GLU A 192 -12.86 -12.56 -5.55
CA GLU A 192 -13.65 -12.73 -6.77
C GLU A 192 -14.06 -11.40 -7.43
N LYS A 193 -14.14 -10.30 -6.66
CA LYS A 193 -14.64 -9.00 -7.13
C LYS A 193 -13.61 -8.13 -7.85
N ILE A 194 -12.34 -8.20 -7.46
CA ILE A 194 -11.27 -7.33 -7.99
C ILE A 194 -10.35 -8.06 -8.98
N GLY A 195 -10.60 -9.36 -9.24
CA GLY A 195 -9.74 -10.24 -10.04
C GLY A 195 -10.30 -10.75 -11.37
N LYS A 196 -11.29 -10.08 -11.97
CA LYS A 196 -11.81 -10.42 -13.30
C LYS A 196 -11.18 -9.57 -14.40
#